data_AF-A0A645GFY1-F1
#
_entry.id   AF-A0A645GFY1-F1
#
_cell.length_a   1.000
_cell.length_b   1.000
_cell.length_c   1.000
_cell.angle_alpha   90.00
_cell.angle_beta   90.00
_cell.angle_gamma   90.00
#
_symmetry.space_group_name_H-M   'P 1'
#
loop_
_entity.id
_entity.type
_entity.pdbx_description
1 polymer ?
#
loop_
_entity_poly.entity_id
_entity_poly.type
_entity_poly.pdbx_seq_one_letter_code
_entity_poly.pdbx_strand_id
1 'polypeptide(L)'
;MRDRAEDIPLLFRKFAGDCAEKYMMPPITLTDDAKERLKSYRWPGNVRQLKNITEQISVIEQERLITSDILQKYLPNNEVGMLPVSVHQIHESEHKSFANEREILYQVLFDMKKDITDLKQVVKSIMEDSAQHSSYSPAPSEIHSSSIMTNDNTRVSVPVKYEAIPKKITLDEPERNNIQEATEYEESALSISDVEKEMIMKALERHNGKRKLAANDLGISERTLYRKIKEYSLPG
;
A
#
# COMPACT_ATOMS: atom_id res chain seq x y z
N MET A 1 19.34 -17.83 -20.95
CA MET A 1 19.37 -17.28 -22.33
C MET A 1 20.70 -17.49 -23.06
N ARG A 2 21.74 -18.05 -22.41
CA ARG A 2 23.07 -18.24 -23.02
C ARG A 2 23.07 -19.14 -24.26
N ASP A 3 22.23 -20.17 -24.29
CA ASP A 3 22.16 -21.13 -25.40
C ASP A 3 21.27 -20.67 -26.58
N ARG A 4 20.69 -19.46 -26.49
CA ARG A 4 19.75 -18.89 -27.48
C ARG A 4 20.03 -17.41 -27.73
N ALA A 5 21.31 -17.05 -27.82
CA ALA A 5 21.71 -15.64 -28.00
C ALA A 5 21.18 -15.03 -29.31
N GLU A 6 21.06 -15.85 -30.37
CA GLU A 6 20.54 -15.44 -31.68
C GLU A 6 19.05 -15.04 -31.66
N ASP A 7 18.28 -15.50 -30.67
CA ASP A 7 16.87 -15.15 -30.51
C ASP A 7 16.68 -13.78 -29.83
N ILE A 8 17.73 -13.22 -29.23
CA ILE A 8 17.65 -11.99 -28.42
C ILE A 8 17.17 -10.79 -29.28
N PRO A 9 17.74 -10.51 -30.47
CA PRO A 9 17.24 -9.42 -31.32
C PRO A 9 15.80 -9.63 -31.79
N LEU A 10 15.39 -10.88 -32.03
CA LEU A 10 14.01 -11.21 -32.43
C LEU A 10 13.02 -10.94 -31.29
N LEU A 11 13.38 -11.33 -30.07
CA LEU A 11 12.59 -11.07 -28.87
C LEU A 11 12.50 -9.57 -28.56
N PHE A 12 13.61 -8.84 -28.70
CA PHE A 12 13.62 -7.39 -28.57
C PHE A 12 12.63 -6.75 -29.56
N ARG A 13 12.68 -7.14 -30.84
CA ARG A 13 11.76 -6.64 -31.87
C ARG A 13 10.30 -6.92 -31.49
N LYS A 14 10.02 -8.11 -30.95
CA LYS A 14 8.68 -8.47 -30.48
C LYS A 14 8.22 -7.54 -29.35
N PHE A 15 9.05 -7.34 -28.32
CA PHE A 15 8.71 -6.47 -27.20
C PHE A 15 8.59 -4.99 -27.59
N ALA A 16 9.45 -4.51 -28.50
CA ALA A 16 9.35 -3.17 -29.05
C ALA A 16 8.02 -2.97 -29.82
N GLY A 17 7.59 -3.98 -30.58
CA GLY A 17 6.28 -4.00 -31.22
C GLY A 17 5.11 -3.95 -30.22
N ASP A 18 5.17 -4.76 -29.16
CA ASP A 18 4.16 -4.73 -28.09
C ASP A 18 4.08 -3.36 -27.42
N CYS A 19 5.23 -2.70 -27.21
CA CYS A 19 5.29 -1.36 -26.61
C CYS A 19 4.71 -0.31 -27.56
N ALA A 20 5.03 -0.40 -28.84
CA ALA A 20 4.50 0.49 -29.87
C ALA A 20 2.97 0.48 -29.90
N GLU A 21 2.38 -0.72 -29.85
CA GLU A 21 0.92 -0.91 -29.80
C GLU A 21 0.33 -0.39 -28.48
N LYS A 22 0.93 -0.77 -27.34
CA LYS A 22 0.43 -0.42 -26.01
C LYS A 22 0.47 1.09 -25.74
N TYR A 23 1.50 1.79 -26.21
CA TYR A 23 1.72 3.21 -25.96
C TYR A 23 1.43 4.10 -27.16
N MET A 24 0.86 3.55 -28.25
CA MET A 24 0.56 4.26 -29.51
C MET A 24 1.74 5.09 -30.03
N MET A 25 2.92 4.50 -30.00
CA MET A 25 4.17 5.14 -30.42
C MET A 25 4.85 4.30 -31.51
N PRO A 26 5.67 4.90 -32.38
CA PRO A 26 6.39 4.13 -33.39
C PRO A 26 7.37 3.14 -32.73
N PRO A 27 7.52 1.91 -33.27
CA PRO A 27 8.40 0.90 -32.69
C PRO A 27 9.86 1.32 -32.80
N ILE A 28 10.61 1.03 -31.74
CA ILE A 28 12.06 1.23 -31.73
C ILE A 28 12.77 0.12 -32.50
N THR A 29 13.87 0.48 -33.16
CA THR A 29 14.71 -0.43 -33.94
C THR A 29 16.15 -0.34 -33.47
N LEU A 30 16.90 -1.44 -33.59
CA LEU A 30 18.30 -1.52 -33.19
C LEU A 30 19.20 -1.39 -34.42
N THR A 31 20.26 -0.61 -34.28
CA THR A 31 21.44 -0.65 -35.17
C THR A 31 22.14 -2.00 -35.10
N ASP A 32 22.94 -2.36 -36.10
CA ASP A 32 23.63 -3.65 -36.13
C ASP A 32 24.65 -3.77 -34.97
N ASP A 33 25.38 -2.71 -34.66
CA ASP A 33 26.27 -2.64 -33.49
C ASP A 33 25.53 -2.87 -32.17
N ALA A 34 24.32 -2.29 -32.04
CA ALA A 34 23.47 -2.50 -30.87
C ALA A 34 22.98 -3.95 -30.77
N LYS A 35 22.65 -4.61 -31.90
CA LYS A 35 22.27 -6.04 -31.90
C LYS A 35 23.43 -6.91 -31.44
N GLU A 36 24.65 -6.64 -31.90
CA GLU A 36 25.83 -7.39 -31.45
C GLU A 36 26.09 -7.23 -29.95
N ARG A 37 25.96 -6.01 -29.43
CA ARG A 37 26.05 -5.75 -27.98
C ARG A 37 24.97 -6.47 -27.18
N LEU A 38 23.74 -6.50 -27.70
CA LEU A 38 22.62 -7.20 -27.06
C LEU A 38 22.86 -8.72 -27.01
N LYS A 39 23.49 -9.30 -28.04
CA LYS A 39 23.87 -10.71 -28.12
C LYS A 39 25.01 -11.09 -27.18
N SER A 40 26.01 -10.22 -27.02
CA SER A 40 27.18 -10.49 -26.17
C SER A 40 26.90 -10.34 -24.67
N TYR A 41 25.78 -9.71 -24.30
CA TYR A 41 25.39 -9.55 -22.90
C TYR A 41 24.89 -10.85 -22.25
N ARG A 42 25.23 -11.08 -20.98
CA ARG A 42 24.96 -12.35 -20.26
C ARG A 42 23.48 -12.58 -19.92
N TRP A 43 22.69 -11.51 -19.79
CA TRP A 43 21.28 -11.53 -19.37
C TRP A 43 21.02 -12.30 -18.06
N PRO A 44 21.54 -11.84 -16.89
CA PRO A 44 21.28 -12.49 -15.60
C PRO A 44 19.79 -12.62 -15.25
N GLY A 45 18.95 -11.66 -15.69
CA GLY A 45 17.50 -11.72 -15.53
C GLY A 45 16.75 -12.35 -16.70
N ASN A 46 17.46 -13.03 -17.62
CA ASN A 46 16.92 -13.66 -18.83
C ASN A 46 15.95 -12.74 -19.60
N VAL A 47 14.85 -13.31 -20.10
CA VAL A 47 13.82 -12.64 -20.91
C VAL A 47 13.16 -11.47 -20.16
N ARG A 48 13.02 -11.56 -18.83
CA ARG A 48 12.40 -10.49 -18.03
C ARG A 48 13.25 -9.22 -18.05
N GLN A 49 14.56 -9.36 -17.91
CA GLN A 49 15.47 -8.21 -18.00
C GLN A 49 15.45 -7.59 -19.41
N LEU A 50 15.47 -8.43 -20.46
CA LEU A 50 15.35 -7.96 -21.83
C LEU A 50 14.06 -7.17 -22.06
N LYS A 51 12.92 -7.69 -21.60
CA LYS A 51 11.63 -7.02 -21.68
C LYS A 51 11.64 -5.67 -20.95
N ASN A 52 12.11 -5.65 -19.71
CA ASN A 52 12.16 -4.43 -18.90
C ASN A 52 13.02 -3.34 -19.57
N ILE A 53 14.20 -3.70 -20.07
CA ILE A 53 15.09 -2.76 -20.77
C ILE A 53 14.43 -2.27 -22.08
N THR A 54 13.79 -3.16 -22.84
CA THR A 54 13.09 -2.79 -24.07
C THR A 54 11.94 -1.82 -23.78
N GLU A 55 11.16 -2.06 -22.73
CA GLU A 55 10.09 -1.18 -22.27
C GLU A 55 10.64 0.19 -21.84
N GLN A 56 11.71 0.21 -21.04
CA GLN A 56 12.35 1.44 -20.60
C GLN A 56 12.85 2.28 -21.77
N ILE A 57 13.58 1.66 -22.70
CA ILE A 57 14.08 2.37 -23.90
C ILE A 57 12.90 2.90 -24.72
N SER A 58 11.85 2.12 -24.91
CA SER A 58 10.67 2.54 -25.70
C SER A 58 9.99 3.78 -25.12
N VAL A 59 9.93 3.87 -23.78
CA VAL A 59 9.25 4.96 -23.05
C VAL A 59 10.13 6.19 -22.88
N ILE A 60 11.44 6.01 -22.62
CA ILE A 60 12.35 7.10 -22.22
C ILE A 60 13.00 7.75 -23.44
N GLU A 61 13.41 6.96 -24.44
CA GLU A 61 14.15 7.50 -25.58
C GLU A 61 13.22 8.15 -26.60
N GLN A 62 13.60 9.35 -27.03
CA GLN A 62 12.89 10.09 -28.08
C GLN A 62 13.24 9.55 -29.47
N GLU A 63 14.49 9.09 -29.64
CA GLU A 63 14.97 8.49 -30.88
C GLU A 63 14.46 7.06 -31.03
N ARG A 64 13.99 6.72 -32.23
CA ARG A 64 13.49 5.37 -32.54
C ARG A 64 14.57 4.44 -33.10
N LEU A 65 15.74 4.99 -33.41
CA LEU A 65 16.91 4.22 -33.82
C LEU A 65 17.86 4.14 -32.64
N ILE A 66 18.01 2.96 -32.07
CA ILE A 66 18.80 2.75 -30.85
C ILE A 66 20.21 2.33 -31.24
N THR A 67 21.18 3.19 -30.91
CA THR A 67 22.61 2.95 -31.07
C THR A 67 23.18 2.14 -29.91
N SER A 68 24.37 1.57 -30.10
CA SER A 68 25.09 0.85 -29.05
C SER A 68 25.32 1.72 -27.80
N ASP A 69 25.60 3.02 -27.99
CA ASP A 69 25.84 3.97 -26.90
C ASP A 69 24.59 4.23 -26.06
N ILE A 70 23.44 4.38 -26.71
CA ILE A 70 22.14 4.51 -26.02
C ILE A 70 21.88 3.24 -25.22
N LEU A 71 22.02 2.06 -25.86
CA LEU A 71 21.79 0.77 -25.23
C LEU A 71 22.69 0.56 -23.99
N GLN A 72 23.95 1.04 -24.03
CA GLN A 72 24.89 0.93 -22.93
C GLN A 72 24.44 1.65 -21.66
N LYS A 73 23.64 2.72 -21.78
CA LYS A 73 23.09 3.45 -20.63
C LYS A 73 22.09 2.63 -19.83
N TYR A 74 21.41 1.69 -20.50
CA TYR A 74 20.34 0.87 -19.91
C TYR A 74 20.81 -0.54 -19.54
N LEU A 75 21.89 -1.02 -20.15
CA LEU A 75 22.53 -2.27 -19.75
C LEU A 75 23.31 -2.03 -18.45
N PRO A 76 22.93 -2.67 -17.33
CA PRO A 76 23.70 -2.51 -16.10
C PRO A 76 25.14 -3.00 -16.34
N ASN A 77 26.10 -2.27 -15.77
CA ASN A 77 27.51 -2.63 -15.87
C ASN A 77 27.68 -4.10 -15.52
N ASN A 78 28.39 -4.83 -16.38
CA ASN A 78 28.63 -6.27 -16.22
C ASN A 78 29.56 -6.60 -15.03
N GLU A 79 29.72 -5.66 -14.10
CA GLU A 79 30.39 -5.77 -12.79
C GLU A 79 29.68 -6.73 -11.83
N VAL A 80 28.70 -7.51 -12.30
CA VAL A 80 28.27 -8.73 -11.60
C VAL A 80 29.22 -9.87 -11.93
N GLY A 81 30.50 -9.58 -11.73
CA GLY A 81 31.61 -10.52 -11.73
C GLY A 81 32.14 -10.67 -10.30
N MET A 82 31.75 -11.78 -9.66
CA MET A 82 32.67 -12.55 -8.82
C MET A 82 33.16 -11.91 -7.52
N LEU A 83 32.26 -11.40 -6.69
CA LEU A 83 32.42 -11.57 -5.24
C LEU A 83 31.22 -12.37 -4.74
N PRO A 84 31.41 -13.40 -3.90
CA PRO A 84 30.29 -14.00 -3.22
C PRO A 84 29.60 -12.89 -2.42
N VAL A 85 28.43 -12.46 -2.91
CA VAL A 85 27.54 -11.61 -2.14
C VAL A 85 27.14 -12.46 -0.94
N SER A 86 27.61 -12.06 0.25
CA SER A 86 27.08 -12.59 1.49
C SER A 86 25.56 -12.51 1.40
N VAL A 87 24.86 -13.64 1.52
CA VAL A 87 23.39 -13.74 1.45
C VAL A 87 22.68 -12.72 2.37
N HIS A 88 23.41 -12.19 3.36
CA HIS A 88 23.02 -11.08 4.21
C HIS A 88 22.75 -9.75 3.46
N GLN A 89 23.48 -9.42 2.40
CA GLN A 89 23.37 -8.12 1.70
C GLN A 89 22.16 -8.01 0.76
N ILE A 90 21.69 -9.13 0.18
CA ILE A 90 20.47 -9.12 -0.65
C ILE A 90 19.26 -8.87 0.26
N HIS A 91 19.21 -9.56 1.40
CA HIS A 91 18.22 -9.29 2.44
C HIS A 91 18.37 -7.85 2.97
N GLU A 92 19.57 -7.34 3.24
CA GLU A 92 19.74 -5.95 3.69
C GLU A 92 19.30 -4.92 2.65
N SER A 93 19.45 -5.16 1.34
CA SER A 93 19.03 -4.18 0.33
C SER A 93 17.51 -4.10 0.18
N GLU A 94 16.81 -5.23 0.18
CA GLU A 94 15.34 -5.27 0.27
C GLU A 94 14.86 -4.77 1.63
N HIS A 95 15.49 -5.17 2.74
CA HIS A 95 15.14 -4.69 4.09
C HIS A 95 15.46 -3.21 4.29
N LYS A 96 16.49 -2.63 3.66
CA LYS A 96 16.80 -1.19 3.72
C LYS A 96 15.79 -0.39 2.89
N SER A 97 15.39 -0.88 1.72
CA SER A 97 14.30 -0.26 0.95
C SER A 97 13.01 -0.29 1.76
N PHE A 98 12.69 -1.44 2.38
CA PHE A 98 11.49 -1.60 3.20
C PHE A 98 11.57 -0.86 4.54
N ALA A 99 12.76 -0.73 5.14
CA ALA A 99 12.98 0.02 6.37
C ALA A 99 12.88 1.53 6.12
N ASN A 100 13.44 2.01 5.01
CA ASN A 100 13.30 3.41 4.62
C ASN A 100 11.83 3.75 4.32
N GLU A 101 11.10 2.90 3.59
CA GLU A 101 9.66 3.08 3.36
C GLU A 101 8.85 3.05 4.67
N ARG A 102 9.20 2.16 5.60
CA ARG A 102 8.56 2.07 6.91
C ARG A 102 8.86 3.28 7.79
N GLU A 103 10.08 3.79 7.79
CA GLU A 103 10.48 4.98 8.54
C GLU A 103 9.76 6.23 8.02
N ILE A 104 9.65 6.38 6.70
CA ILE A 104 8.84 7.44 6.07
C ILE A 104 7.37 7.32 6.48
N LEU A 105 6.81 6.11 6.46
CA LEU A 105 5.43 5.89 6.86
C LEU A 105 5.20 6.20 8.35
N TYR A 106 6.14 5.81 9.22
CA TYR A 106 6.07 6.16 10.64
C TYR A 106 6.20 7.65 10.89
N GLN A 107 7.06 8.35 10.15
CA GLN A 107 7.17 9.81 10.21
C GLN A 107 5.82 10.45 9.86
N VAL A 108 5.19 10.04 8.75
CA VAL A 108 3.87 10.55 8.33
C VAL A 108 2.79 10.25 9.36
N LEU A 109 2.75 9.03 9.91
CA LEU A 109 1.76 8.66 10.93
C LEU A 109 1.96 9.44 12.23
N PHE A 110 3.20 9.71 12.61
CA PHE A 110 3.52 10.49 13.80
C PHE A 110 3.13 11.96 13.60
N ASP A 111 3.40 12.52 12.43
CA ASP A 111 2.99 13.88 12.05
C ASP A 111 1.46 13.99 12.01
N MET A 112 0.77 13.01 11.43
CA MET A 112 -0.70 12.94 11.47
C MET A 112 -1.24 12.84 12.89
N LYS A 113 -0.60 12.06 13.77
CA LYS A 113 -0.98 11.99 15.18
C LYS A 113 -0.83 13.36 15.83
N LYS A 114 0.28 14.05 15.61
CA LYS A 114 0.52 15.40 16.11
C LYS A 114 -0.56 16.36 15.64
N ASP A 115 -0.85 16.40 14.34
CA ASP A 115 -1.89 17.24 13.74
C ASP A 115 -3.29 16.95 14.32
N ILE A 116 -3.61 15.69 14.59
CA ILE A 116 -4.87 15.29 15.25
C ILE A 116 -4.92 15.83 16.69
N THR A 117 -3.81 15.77 17.43
CA THR A 117 -3.74 16.34 18.78
C THR A 117 -3.92 17.86 18.76
N ASP A 118 -3.25 18.54 17.84
CA ASP A 118 -3.33 19.99 17.68
C ASP A 118 -4.75 20.41 17.26
N LEU A 119 -5.37 19.67 16.33
CA LEU A 119 -6.76 19.90 15.92
C LEU A 119 -7.74 19.67 17.08
N LYS A 120 -7.54 18.61 17.87
CA LYS A 120 -8.34 18.34 19.06
C LYS A 120 -8.20 19.47 20.08
N GLN A 121 -7.02 20.06 20.22
CA GLN A 121 -6.78 21.20 21.10
C GLN A 121 -7.48 22.46 20.61
N VAL A 122 -7.39 22.77 19.31
CA VAL A 122 -8.10 23.91 18.70
C VAL A 122 -9.61 23.76 18.84
N VAL A 123 -10.16 22.57 18.55
CA VAL A 123 -11.60 22.29 18.73
C VAL A 123 -12.02 22.41 20.20
N LYS A 124 -11.20 21.90 21.12
CA LYS A 124 -11.44 22.04 22.56
C LYS A 124 -11.46 23.51 22.98
N SER A 125 -10.52 24.33 22.51
CA SER A 125 -10.47 25.76 22.79
C SER A 125 -11.69 26.51 22.22
N ILE A 126 -12.15 26.17 21.01
CA ILE A 126 -13.36 26.76 20.42
C ILE A 126 -14.62 26.36 21.21
N MET A 127 -14.71 25.11 21.67
CA MET A 127 -15.81 24.65 22.53
C MET A 127 -15.78 25.33 23.91
N GLU A 128 -14.60 25.61 24.45
CA GLU A 128 -14.43 26.36 25.70
C GLU A 128 -14.77 27.85 25.53
N ASP A 129 -14.41 28.49 24.42
CA ASP A 129 -14.81 29.88 24.09
C ASP A 129 -16.32 30.02 23.86
N SER A 130 -16.93 29.01 23.24
CA SER A 130 -18.38 28.93 23.06
C SER A 130 -19.14 28.80 24.38
N ALA A 131 -18.48 28.25 25.42
CA ALA A 131 -19.03 28.14 26.77
C ALA A 131 -18.83 29.40 27.63
N GLN A 132 -17.91 30.31 27.26
CA GLN A 132 -17.70 31.57 27.98
C GLN A 132 -18.63 32.70 27.50
N HIS A 133 -19.24 32.59 26.31
CA HIS A 133 -20.24 33.54 25.81
C HIS A 133 -21.71 33.23 26.18
N SER A 134 -21.95 32.44 27.24
CA SER A 134 -23.28 32.31 27.85
C SER A 134 -23.28 32.77 29.31
N SER A 135 -22.91 34.02 29.55
CA SER A 135 -23.14 34.66 30.86
C SER A 135 -23.50 36.13 30.70
N TYR A 136 -24.68 36.40 30.16
CA TYR A 136 -25.44 37.60 30.55
C TYR A 136 -26.94 37.30 30.43
N SER A 137 -27.61 37.29 31.58
CA SER A 137 -29.05 37.42 31.72
C SER A 137 -29.28 38.63 32.62
N PRO A 138 -30.17 39.55 32.23
CA PRO A 138 -31.26 39.89 33.12
C PRO A 138 -32.62 39.77 32.42
N ALA A 139 -33.63 39.50 33.23
CA ALA A 139 -34.96 39.02 32.86
C ALA A 139 -35.94 40.10 32.33
N PRO A 140 -37.26 39.84 32.24
CA PRO A 140 -38.02 39.69 31.02
C PRO A 140 -38.87 40.92 30.68
N SER A 141 -39.07 41.20 29.40
CA SER A 141 -40.22 42.00 28.95
C SER A 141 -40.81 41.38 27.69
N GLU A 142 -42.00 40.82 27.86
CA GLU A 142 -42.93 40.55 26.78
C GLU A 142 -43.36 41.87 26.13
N ILE A 143 -43.55 41.87 24.80
CA ILE A 143 -44.77 42.31 24.07
C ILE A 143 -44.51 42.23 22.54
N HIS A 144 -45.10 41.19 21.94
CA HIS A 144 -45.84 41.09 20.66
C HIS A 144 -45.26 41.59 19.30
N SER A 145 -45.14 40.59 18.38
CA SER A 145 -45.78 40.46 17.05
C SER A 145 -45.61 41.59 16.01
N SER A 146 -45.18 41.40 14.74
CA SER A 146 -45.65 40.42 13.75
C SER A 146 -44.94 40.59 12.37
N SER A 147 -44.72 39.44 11.70
CA SER A 147 -44.82 39.10 10.25
C SER A 147 -44.38 40.11 9.16
N ILE A 148 -43.27 39.90 8.45
CA ILE A 148 -43.05 39.10 7.20
C ILE A 148 -43.89 39.54 5.98
N MET A 149 -43.19 40.06 4.96
CA MET A 149 -43.53 39.91 3.53
C MET A 149 -42.27 39.65 2.72
N THR A 150 -42.19 38.51 2.03
CA THR A 150 -42.10 38.38 0.55
C THR A 150 -41.78 36.93 0.18
N ASN A 151 -42.37 36.51 -0.94
CA ASN A 151 -42.66 35.14 -1.34
C ASN A 151 -41.82 34.73 -2.58
N ASP A 152 -41.82 33.42 -2.85
CA ASP A 152 -41.44 32.68 -4.08
C ASP A 152 -39.94 32.38 -4.35
N ASN A 153 -39.50 31.19 -4.78
CA ASN A 153 -40.23 29.99 -5.23
C ASN A 153 -39.36 28.70 -5.25
N THR A 154 -40.00 27.58 -4.90
CA THR A 154 -39.80 26.17 -5.32
C THR A 154 -38.44 25.45 -5.20
N ARG A 155 -38.34 24.54 -4.22
CA ARG A 155 -37.90 23.15 -4.49
C ARG A 155 -38.65 22.16 -3.59
N VAL A 156 -39.17 21.11 -4.24
CA VAL A 156 -40.12 20.10 -3.74
C VAL A 156 -39.53 19.28 -2.58
N SER A 157 -40.25 19.22 -1.46
CA SER A 157 -39.95 18.31 -0.34
C SER A 157 -40.83 17.06 -0.42
N VAL A 158 -40.20 15.91 -0.65
CA VAL A 158 -40.81 14.58 -0.44
C VAL A 158 -40.63 14.21 1.04
N PRO A 159 -41.64 13.70 1.75
CA PRO A 159 -41.51 13.37 3.16
C PRO A 159 -40.72 12.07 3.34
N VAL A 160 -39.51 12.18 3.89
CA VAL A 160 -38.78 11.02 4.42
C VAL A 160 -39.13 10.88 5.90
N LYS A 161 -39.80 9.78 6.24
CA LYS A 161 -40.15 9.39 7.59
C LYS A 161 -38.88 8.89 8.30
N TYR A 162 -38.32 9.71 9.18
CA TYR A 162 -37.28 9.26 10.11
C TYR A 162 -37.96 8.62 11.32
N GLU A 163 -37.79 7.31 11.49
CA GLU A 163 -38.14 6.65 12.74
C GLU A 163 -37.20 7.11 13.85
N ALA A 164 -37.80 7.57 14.95
CA ALA A 164 -37.08 8.05 16.11
C ALA A 164 -36.35 6.89 16.81
N ILE A 165 -35.07 7.09 17.09
CA ILE A 165 -34.28 6.21 17.96
C ILE A 165 -34.93 6.21 19.35
N PRO A 166 -35.36 5.07 19.90
CA PRO A 166 -35.89 5.05 21.27
C PRO A 166 -34.76 5.30 22.27
N LYS A 167 -34.91 6.37 23.05
CA LYS A 167 -34.12 6.60 24.26
C LYS A 167 -34.59 5.68 25.38
N LYS A 168 -33.59 5.16 26.10
CA LYS A 168 -33.60 4.67 27.49
C LYS A 168 -34.02 3.21 27.67
N ILE A 169 -33.01 2.35 27.84
CA ILE A 169 -33.14 1.11 28.61
C ILE A 169 -32.34 1.32 29.89
N THR A 170 -33.08 1.34 30.99
CA THR A 170 -32.64 1.38 32.38
C THR A 170 -31.79 0.14 32.69
N LEU A 171 -30.61 0.33 33.28
CA LEU A 171 -29.82 -0.77 33.84
C LEU A 171 -30.11 -0.83 35.34
N ASP A 172 -30.90 -1.83 35.73
CA ASP A 172 -31.00 -2.27 37.11
C ASP A 172 -29.70 -3.02 37.48
N GLU A 173 -28.97 -2.54 38.48
CA GLU A 173 -28.20 -3.42 39.37
C GLU A 173 -29.08 -3.66 40.60
N PRO A 174 -29.23 -4.90 41.11
CA PRO A 174 -28.07 -5.64 41.63
C PRO A 174 -28.18 -7.18 41.57
N GLU A 175 -27.11 -7.88 41.19
CA GLU A 175 -26.70 -9.09 41.93
C GLU A 175 -25.17 -9.19 41.97
N ARG A 176 -24.66 -9.02 43.19
CA ARG A 176 -23.28 -9.34 43.57
C ARG A 176 -23.03 -10.82 43.34
N ASN A 177 -21.92 -11.13 42.67
CA ASN A 177 -20.98 -12.24 42.93
C ASN A 177 -20.47 -12.82 41.61
N ASN A 178 -19.58 -12.06 40.95
CA ASN A 178 -18.36 -12.56 40.32
C ASN A 178 -17.64 -11.34 39.74
N ILE A 179 -16.96 -10.61 40.62
CA ILE A 179 -15.92 -9.68 40.20
C ILE A 179 -14.78 -10.56 39.69
N GLN A 180 -14.83 -10.98 38.42
CA GLN A 180 -13.61 -11.33 37.73
C GLN A 180 -12.93 -10.00 37.48
N GLU A 181 -11.97 -9.72 38.38
CA GLU A 181 -10.87 -8.79 38.23
C GLU A 181 -10.67 -8.43 36.76
N ALA A 182 -10.85 -7.15 36.44
CA ALA A 182 -10.55 -6.63 35.12
C ALA A 182 -9.08 -6.98 34.87
N THR A 183 -8.86 -8.07 34.12
CA THR A 183 -7.55 -8.37 33.59
C THR A 183 -7.22 -7.18 32.73
N GLU A 184 -6.30 -6.38 33.25
CA GLU A 184 -5.52 -5.42 32.50
C GLU A 184 -5.19 -6.14 31.20
N TYR A 185 -5.87 -5.75 30.12
CA TYR A 185 -5.46 -6.17 28.80
C TYR A 185 -4.10 -5.51 28.65
N GLU A 186 -3.06 -6.23 29.06
CA GLU A 186 -1.73 -6.03 28.55
C GLU A 186 -1.93 -6.10 27.04
N GLU A 187 -1.98 -4.92 26.41
CA GLU A 187 -1.54 -4.72 25.03
C GLU A 187 -0.08 -5.18 25.00
N SER A 188 0.08 -6.50 25.11
CA SER A 188 1.30 -7.18 24.80
C SER A 188 1.57 -6.76 23.37
N ALA A 189 2.66 -6.01 23.23
CA ALA A 189 3.20 -5.53 21.98
C ALA A 189 3.55 -6.74 21.11
N LEU A 190 2.53 -7.38 20.56
CA LEU A 190 2.64 -8.42 19.57
C LEU A 190 3.27 -7.75 18.37
N SER A 191 4.56 -8.03 18.17
CA SER A 191 5.27 -7.59 17.00
C SER A 191 4.47 -8.01 15.78
N ILE A 192 4.42 -7.18 14.73
CA ILE A 192 3.71 -7.52 13.49
C ILE A 192 4.13 -8.90 12.93
N SER A 193 5.37 -9.32 13.23
CA SER A 193 5.88 -10.65 12.89
C SER A 193 5.19 -11.79 13.65
N ASP A 194 4.80 -11.58 14.89
CA ASP A 194 4.12 -12.58 15.73
C ASP A 194 2.67 -12.76 15.27
N VAL A 195 2.00 -11.66 14.93
CA VAL A 195 0.66 -11.69 14.33
C VAL A 195 0.68 -12.40 12.97
N GLU A 196 1.67 -12.10 12.12
CA GLU A 196 1.85 -12.76 10.82
C GLU A 196 2.06 -14.28 10.99
N LYS A 197 2.94 -14.68 11.92
CA LYS A 197 3.19 -16.09 12.23
C LYS A 197 1.93 -16.81 12.68
N GLU A 198 1.14 -16.19 13.54
CA GLU A 198 -0.12 -16.75 14.03
C GLU A 198 -1.15 -16.90 12.91
N MET A 199 -1.29 -15.91 12.02
CA MET A 199 -2.17 -16.00 10.86
C MET A 199 -1.77 -17.13 9.92
N ILE A 200 -0.48 -17.28 9.65
CA ILE A 200 0.05 -18.36 8.80
C ILE A 200 -0.24 -19.73 9.43
N MET A 201 -0.05 -19.86 10.74
CA MET A 201 -0.33 -21.09 11.48
C MET A 201 -1.83 -21.44 11.40
N LYS A 202 -2.71 -20.48 11.69
CA LYS A 202 -4.17 -20.67 11.61
C LYS A 202 -4.63 -21.05 10.20
N ALA A 203 -4.07 -20.44 9.16
CA ALA A 203 -4.42 -20.78 7.78
C ALA A 203 -3.96 -22.20 7.39
N LEU A 204 -2.78 -22.63 7.85
CA LEU A 204 -2.28 -23.99 7.61
C LEU A 204 -3.12 -25.04 8.32
N GLU A 205 -3.53 -24.78 9.57
CA GLU A 205 -4.40 -25.66 10.34
C GLU A 205 -5.79 -25.80 9.69
N ARG A 206 -6.42 -24.68 9.31
CA ARG A 206 -7.73 -24.67 8.63
C ARG A 206 -7.76 -25.50 7.34
N HIS A 207 -6.63 -25.54 6.64
CA HIS A 207 -6.50 -26.25 5.38
C HIS A 207 -5.75 -27.59 5.51
N ASN A 208 -5.55 -28.12 6.73
CA ASN A 208 -4.84 -29.38 7.01
C ASN A 208 -3.49 -29.49 6.30
N GLY A 209 -2.67 -28.44 6.34
CA GLY A 209 -1.35 -28.41 5.71
C GLY A 209 -1.37 -28.25 4.18
N LYS A 210 -2.54 -28.08 3.54
CA LYS A 210 -2.63 -27.81 2.10
C LYS A 210 -2.16 -26.39 1.78
N ARG A 211 -0.85 -26.26 1.58
CA ARG A 211 -0.12 -24.99 1.39
C ARG A 211 -0.74 -24.08 0.32
N LYS A 212 -1.16 -24.64 -0.83
CA LYS A 212 -1.79 -23.86 -1.91
C LYS A 212 -3.11 -23.19 -1.48
N LEU A 213 -3.92 -23.88 -0.68
CA LEU A 213 -5.19 -23.32 -0.19
C LEU A 213 -4.96 -22.30 0.91
N ALA A 214 -4.04 -22.59 1.84
CA ALA A 214 -3.63 -21.66 2.88
C ALA A 214 -3.03 -20.37 2.29
N ALA A 215 -2.23 -20.47 1.23
CA ALA A 215 -1.66 -19.31 0.55
C ALA A 215 -2.75 -18.44 -0.08
N ASN A 216 -3.78 -19.07 -0.66
CA ASN A 216 -4.91 -18.37 -1.24
C ASN A 216 -5.79 -17.68 -0.18
N ASP A 217 -6.02 -18.32 0.97
CA ASP A 217 -6.75 -17.75 2.11
C ASP A 217 -6.03 -16.51 2.67
N LEU A 218 -4.70 -16.55 2.72
CA LEU A 218 -3.85 -15.44 3.14
C LEU A 218 -3.62 -14.38 2.04
N GLY A 219 -4.10 -14.59 0.82
CA GLY A 219 -3.89 -13.67 -0.31
C GLY A 219 -2.44 -13.54 -0.77
N ILE A 220 -1.58 -14.53 -0.47
CA ILE A 220 -0.15 -14.53 -0.84
C ILE A 220 0.18 -15.65 -1.83
N SER A 221 1.31 -15.51 -2.54
CA SER A 221 1.79 -16.59 -3.40
C SER A 221 2.24 -17.81 -2.58
N GLU A 222 2.06 -19.03 -3.11
CA GLU A 222 2.53 -20.27 -2.48
C GLU A 222 4.03 -20.23 -2.16
N ARG A 223 4.82 -19.56 -3.02
CA ARG A 223 6.25 -19.33 -2.80
C ARG A 223 6.53 -18.45 -1.59
N THR A 224 5.72 -17.41 -1.38
CA THR A 224 5.81 -16.52 -0.21
C THR A 224 5.49 -17.28 1.07
N LEU A 225 4.40 -18.05 1.05
CA LEU A 225 4.01 -18.90 2.18
C LEU A 225 5.12 -19.89 2.53
N TYR A 226 5.69 -20.59 1.55
CA TYR A 226 6.78 -21.54 1.77
C TYR A 226 8.00 -20.90 2.42
N ARG A 227 8.40 -19.70 1.97
CA ARG A 227 9.51 -18.94 2.57
C ARG A 227 9.20 -18.62 4.03
N LYS A 228 8.00 -18.13 4.33
CA LYS A 228 7.57 -17.74 5.68
C LYS A 228 7.47 -18.94 6.63
N ILE A 229 6.99 -20.09 6.15
CA ILE A 229 6.99 -21.35 6.92
C ILE A 229 8.42 -21.73 7.31
N LYS A 230 9.38 -21.62 6.38
CA LYS A 230 10.79 -21.90 6.63
C LYS A 230 11.44 -20.89 7.58
N GLU A 231 11.12 -19.62 7.44
CA GLU A 231 11.61 -18.52 8.28
C GLU A 231 11.14 -18.67 9.73
N TYR A 232 9.85 -19.00 9.92
CA TYR A 232 9.26 -19.18 11.25
C TYR A 232 9.37 -20.60 11.82
N SER A 233 10.02 -21.51 11.09
CA SER A 233 10.14 -22.94 11.44
C SER A 233 8.80 -23.57 11.85
N LEU A 234 7.74 -23.27 11.08
CA LEU A 234 6.39 -23.77 11.35
C LEU A 234 6.21 -25.22 10.87
N PRO A 235 5.46 -26.07 11.60
CA PRO A 235 5.11 -27.40 11.11
C PRO A 235 4.23 -27.25 9.86
N GLY A 236 4.58 -27.99 8.81
CA GLY A 236 3.97 -27.82 7.48
C GLY A 236 3.43 -29.08 6.86
#